data_AF-A0A7X7D3S8-F1
#
_entry.id   AF-A0A7X7D3S8-F1
#
_cell.length_a   1.000
_cell.length_b   1.000
_cell.length_c   1.000
_cell.angle_alpha   90.00
_cell.angle_beta   90.00
_cell.angle_gamma   90.00
#
_symmetry.space_group_name_H-M   'P 1'
#
loop_
_entity.id
_entity.type
_entity.pdbx_description
1 polymer ?
#
loop_
_entity_poly.entity_id
_entity_poly.type
_entity_poly.pdbx_seq_one_letter_code
_entity_poly.pdbx_strand_id
1 'polypeptide(L)'
;MSTRRQEADGMRKLVVLAVAVATLVGTAISPATAADLTAPEASISRLYRAYFMRNPDRNGLAYWVDRGRSGESLVEMSEFFALSPEFMNRYGHLDTTAFVDLVYLSVLFRPPDAAGLAHWTSELDSGRTTRGRVMVGFSESPEFVQRAATTHPLAVGNVYLRQRPEPPQVWDMADPDVLVVNGRNLVFGSTNNMKLPVQEIFDFDDVLSENAERWHRNPVDAMPTRPDWVDPEEWQIWAPSAVTIDGEHHMYFASMRDGATDEWNDQCIGHAVADRPEGPYVPDPEPFYCGLPAHGESNAWGRGALDPEVVTGPDGKLYMLVALSLTNANIGAMRLDAEGRISSKVYFLLRHQYDWHDGVEDGVVNPSFLENPTMTYDRHTSTWLLFHSSGGWQGTGYHTGFARCATPLGPCRPDRRGPFLVSGNGRTGPGGLDVFTDAQGVIRVSYASWTEGHENQVGEVGEYKRQTTFGRLLLSAVADPAEQDVSLG
;
A
#
# COMPACT_ATOMS: atom_id res chain seq x y z
N MET A 1 -22.89 -28.29 67.88
CA MET A 1 -22.62 -28.49 66.43
C MET A 1 -21.18 -28.08 66.21
N SER A 2 -20.25 -29.02 65.99
CA SER A 2 -19.87 -29.52 64.65
C SER A 2 -19.42 -28.35 63.78
N THR A 3 -18.19 -28.21 63.30
CA THR A 3 -17.08 -29.15 63.13
C THR A 3 -15.82 -28.33 62.81
N ARG A 4 -14.74 -28.63 63.54
CA ARG A 4 -13.32 -28.77 63.13
C ARG A 4 -12.63 -27.62 62.36
N ARG A 5 -11.58 -26.97 62.93
CA ARG A 5 -10.20 -27.46 63.22
C ARG A 5 -9.38 -27.62 61.91
N GLN A 6 -8.13 -27.18 61.76
CA GLN A 6 -7.03 -27.08 62.72
C GLN A 6 -5.80 -26.38 62.10
N GLU A 7 -5.00 -25.76 62.99
CA GLU A 7 -3.51 -25.67 62.99
C GLU A 7 -2.80 -24.75 61.97
N ALA A 8 -2.06 -23.70 62.35
CA ALA A 8 -1.10 -23.45 63.45
C ALA A 8 0.22 -24.23 63.35
N ASP A 9 1.26 -23.45 63.05
CA ASP A 9 2.63 -23.53 63.57
C ASP A 9 3.62 -24.54 62.95
N GLY A 10 4.86 -24.09 62.74
CA GLY A 10 5.95 -24.94 62.23
C GLY A 10 7.11 -24.23 61.54
N MET A 11 7.74 -23.26 62.20
CA MET A 11 9.00 -22.68 61.76
C MET A 11 10.20 -23.58 62.13
N ARG A 12 11.16 -23.72 61.18
CA ARG A 12 12.57 -24.19 61.27
C ARG A 12 12.87 -25.63 60.80
N LYS A 13 13.53 -25.75 59.64
CA LYS A 13 15.00 -25.87 59.56
C LYS A 13 15.53 -25.65 58.13
N LEU A 14 16.63 -24.88 58.10
CA LEU A 14 17.54 -24.50 57.02
C LEU A 14 18.01 -25.69 56.15
N VAL A 15 18.17 -25.49 54.83
CA VAL A 15 19.40 -25.71 54.02
C VAL A 15 19.15 -25.22 52.57
N VAL A 16 19.83 -24.13 52.22
CA VAL A 16 20.42 -23.75 50.91
C VAL A 16 19.58 -23.90 49.62
N LEU A 17 19.14 -22.77 49.04
CA LEU A 17 19.71 -22.22 47.78
C LEU A 17 19.05 -20.85 47.50
N ALA A 18 19.85 -19.78 47.52
CA ALA A 18 19.42 -18.46 47.05
C ALA A 18 19.54 -18.43 45.52
N VAL A 19 18.46 -18.09 44.82
CA VAL A 19 18.54 -17.61 43.44
C VAL A 19 17.92 -16.22 43.42
N ALA A 20 18.79 -15.24 43.26
CA ALA A 20 18.42 -13.87 42.95
C ALA A 20 17.80 -13.82 41.55
N VAL A 21 16.60 -13.24 41.46
CA VAL A 21 16.00 -12.82 40.20
C VAL A 21 16.73 -11.55 39.77
N ALA A 22 17.74 -11.72 38.92
CA ALA A 22 18.35 -10.62 38.17
C ALA A 22 17.62 -10.48 36.84
N THR A 23 17.16 -9.27 36.57
CA THR A 23 16.82 -8.68 35.27
C THR A 23 17.27 -9.48 34.04
N LEU A 24 16.33 -10.09 33.32
CA LEU A 24 16.42 -10.20 31.87
C LEU A 24 15.62 -9.05 31.29
N VAL A 25 16.33 -7.93 31.03
CA VAL A 25 15.92 -7.03 29.97
C VAL A 25 15.95 -7.87 28.70
N GLY A 26 14.78 -8.19 28.15
CA GLY A 26 14.70 -8.67 26.78
C GLY A 26 15.22 -7.54 25.90
N THR A 27 16.47 -7.63 25.50
CA THR A 27 16.99 -6.82 24.40
C THR A 27 16.11 -7.11 23.19
N ALA A 28 15.32 -6.11 22.76
CA ALA A 28 14.76 -6.12 21.42
C ALA A 28 15.92 -6.33 20.46
N ILE A 29 15.95 -7.48 19.78
CA ILE A 29 16.93 -7.75 18.74
C ILE A 29 16.52 -6.88 17.56
N SER A 30 17.30 -5.84 17.27
CA SER A 30 17.18 -5.03 16.06
C SER A 30 17.09 -5.94 14.82
N PRO A 31 16.36 -5.56 13.76
CA PRO A 31 16.43 -6.29 12.50
C PRO A 31 17.90 -6.34 12.04
N ALA A 32 18.40 -7.56 11.82
CA ALA A 32 19.75 -7.81 11.35
C ALA A 32 20.04 -6.96 10.10
N THR A 33 21.06 -6.13 10.15
CA THR A 33 21.59 -5.45 8.96
C THR A 33 22.24 -6.49 8.04
N ALA A 34 22.54 -6.16 6.78
CA ALA A 34 23.29 -7.07 5.89
C ALA A 34 24.67 -7.49 6.47
N ALA A 35 25.18 -6.75 7.47
CA ALA A 35 26.39 -7.07 8.22
C ALA A 35 26.17 -8.07 9.37
N ASP A 36 24.92 -8.35 9.75
CA ASP A 36 24.55 -9.25 10.86
C ASP A 36 24.12 -10.65 10.39
N LEU A 37 24.01 -10.88 9.07
CA LEU A 37 23.72 -12.21 8.51
C LEU A 37 24.97 -13.08 8.47
N THR A 38 24.82 -14.34 8.84
CA THR A 38 25.83 -15.36 8.54
C THR A 38 25.96 -15.55 7.02
N ALA A 39 27.11 -16.02 6.55
CA ALA A 39 27.31 -16.27 5.12
C ALA A 39 26.21 -17.16 4.48
N PRO A 40 25.72 -18.23 5.14
CA PRO A 40 24.57 -19.02 4.65
C PRO A 40 23.27 -18.21 4.55
N GLU A 41 22.93 -17.42 5.57
CA GLU A 41 21.73 -16.56 5.56
C GLU A 41 21.78 -15.52 4.44
N ALA A 42 22.96 -14.96 4.18
CA ALA A 42 23.16 -13.98 3.12
C ALA A 42 22.96 -14.59 1.72
N SER A 43 23.50 -15.79 1.46
CA SER A 43 23.30 -16.51 0.19
C SER A 43 21.84 -16.95 -0.01
N ILE A 44 21.18 -17.48 1.03
CA ILE A 44 19.76 -17.86 0.96
C ILE A 44 18.89 -16.62 0.70
N SER A 45 19.19 -15.51 1.37
CA SER A 45 18.45 -14.26 1.15
C SER A 45 18.62 -13.71 -0.26
N ARG A 46 19.84 -13.80 -0.83
CA ARG A 46 20.08 -13.44 -2.24
C ARG A 46 19.31 -14.34 -3.19
N LEU A 47 19.26 -15.64 -2.91
CA LEU A 47 18.51 -16.60 -3.71
C LEU A 47 17.01 -16.29 -3.71
N TYR A 48 16.42 -15.98 -2.55
CA TYR A 48 15.02 -15.54 -2.45
C TYR A 48 14.74 -14.30 -3.30
N ARG A 49 15.63 -13.31 -3.25
CA ARG A 49 15.47 -12.08 -4.04
C ARG A 49 15.56 -12.35 -5.53
N ALA A 50 16.46 -13.23 -5.97
CA ALA A 50 16.57 -13.61 -7.37
C ALA A 50 15.30 -14.31 -7.88
N TYR A 51 14.71 -15.21 -7.08
CA TYR A 51 13.52 -15.98 -7.49
C TYR A 51 12.20 -15.23 -7.38
N PHE A 52 12.02 -14.54 -6.25
CA PHE A 52 10.71 -14.08 -5.80
C PHE A 52 10.64 -12.56 -5.66
N MET A 53 11.73 -11.84 -5.95
CA MET A 53 11.85 -10.39 -5.82
C MET A 53 11.48 -9.87 -4.43
N ARG A 54 11.63 -10.73 -3.41
CA ARG A 54 11.36 -10.41 -2.00
C ARG A 54 12.40 -11.03 -1.10
N ASN A 55 12.54 -10.50 0.12
CA ASN A 55 13.28 -11.20 1.16
C ASN A 55 12.47 -12.41 1.66
N PRO A 56 13.14 -13.46 2.17
CA PRO A 56 12.44 -14.53 2.86
C PRO A 56 11.71 -13.97 4.09
N ASP A 57 10.54 -14.52 4.41
CA ASP A 57 9.95 -14.35 5.72
C ASP A 57 10.81 -15.08 6.78
N ARG A 58 10.55 -14.80 8.07
CA ARG A 58 11.37 -15.35 9.17
C ARG A 58 11.36 -16.87 9.18
N ASN A 59 10.21 -17.49 8.94
CA ASN A 59 10.04 -18.94 9.01
C ASN A 59 10.67 -19.61 7.79
N GLY A 60 10.50 -19.04 6.61
CA GLY A 60 11.15 -19.45 5.37
C GLY A 60 12.67 -19.38 5.47
N LEU A 61 13.23 -18.27 5.96
CA LEU A 61 14.69 -18.16 6.14
C LEU A 61 15.21 -19.19 7.13
N ALA A 62 14.57 -19.32 8.30
CA ALA A 62 14.98 -20.29 9.31
C ALA A 62 14.94 -21.73 8.76
N TYR A 63 13.89 -22.08 8.03
CA TYR A 63 13.73 -23.38 7.38
C TYR A 63 14.91 -23.70 6.45
N TRP A 64 15.27 -22.79 5.54
CA TRP A 64 16.36 -23.03 4.59
C TRP A 64 17.74 -23.01 5.24
N VAL A 65 17.93 -22.19 6.27
CA VAL A 65 19.18 -22.19 7.06
C VAL A 65 19.36 -23.53 7.77
N ASP A 66 18.30 -24.10 8.35
CA ASP A 66 18.38 -25.40 9.03
C ASP A 66 18.60 -26.55 8.05
N ARG A 67 18.04 -26.47 6.84
CA ARG A 67 18.35 -27.43 5.77
C ARG A 67 19.80 -27.31 5.29
N GLY A 68 20.32 -26.09 5.16
CA GLY A 68 21.73 -25.85 4.87
C GLY A 68 22.67 -26.41 5.94
N ARG A 69 22.33 -26.24 7.22
CA ARG A 69 23.04 -26.88 8.35
C ARG A 69 23.00 -28.40 8.30
N SER A 70 21.94 -28.96 7.72
CA SER A 70 21.75 -30.40 7.53
C SER A 70 22.45 -30.95 6.26
N GLY A 71 23.17 -30.11 5.52
CA GLY A 71 24.01 -30.49 4.38
C GLY A 71 23.42 -30.19 3.00
N GLU A 72 22.24 -29.57 2.91
CA GLU A 72 21.68 -29.19 1.61
C GLU A 72 22.42 -27.98 1.02
N SER A 73 22.79 -28.07 -0.25
CA SER A 73 23.49 -27.02 -0.98
C SER A 73 22.54 -25.94 -1.51
N LEU A 74 23.07 -24.74 -1.72
CA LEU A 74 22.32 -23.63 -2.34
C LEU A 74 21.75 -24.00 -3.71
N VAL A 75 22.45 -24.87 -4.46
CA VAL A 75 21.97 -25.38 -5.74
C VAL A 75 20.74 -26.27 -5.56
N GLU A 76 20.75 -27.20 -4.61
CA GLU A 76 19.59 -28.06 -4.31
C GLU A 76 18.37 -27.23 -3.87
N MET A 77 18.59 -26.21 -3.03
CA MET A 77 17.54 -25.25 -2.66
C MET A 77 17.00 -24.49 -3.89
N SER A 78 17.88 -24.05 -4.78
CA SER A 78 17.53 -23.36 -6.01
C SER A 78 16.72 -24.24 -6.98
N GLU A 79 17.08 -25.52 -7.11
CA GLU A 79 16.29 -26.46 -7.90
C GLU A 79 14.89 -26.66 -7.30
N PHE A 80 14.78 -26.68 -5.96
CA PHE A 80 13.48 -26.70 -5.31
C PHE A 80 12.66 -25.43 -5.61
N PHE A 81 13.27 -24.25 -5.57
CA PHE A 81 12.59 -22.99 -5.92
C PHE A 81 12.17 -22.95 -7.39
N ALA A 82 12.94 -23.55 -8.28
CA ALA A 82 12.61 -23.63 -9.71
C ALA A 82 11.37 -24.51 -9.99
N LEU A 83 10.92 -25.32 -9.02
CA LEU A 83 9.70 -26.11 -9.11
C LEU A 83 8.50 -25.44 -8.41
N SER A 84 8.70 -24.28 -7.78
CA SER A 84 7.63 -23.57 -7.08
C SER A 84 6.56 -23.07 -8.07
N PRO A 85 5.28 -23.01 -7.68
CA PRO A 85 4.23 -22.40 -8.51
C PRO A 85 4.57 -20.97 -8.93
N GLU A 86 5.18 -20.17 -8.04
CA GLU A 86 5.60 -18.79 -8.34
C GLU A 86 6.63 -18.75 -9.48
N PHE A 87 7.63 -19.62 -9.46
CA PHE A 87 8.63 -19.71 -10.53
C PHE A 87 8.03 -20.26 -11.83
N MET A 88 7.19 -21.29 -11.74
CA MET A 88 6.56 -21.90 -12.91
C MET A 88 5.60 -20.95 -13.61
N ASN A 89 4.84 -20.15 -12.85
CA ASN A 89 3.97 -19.12 -13.42
C ASN A 89 4.78 -18.03 -14.14
N ARG A 90 5.87 -17.56 -13.52
CA ARG A 90 6.69 -16.47 -14.07
C ARG A 90 7.58 -16.89 -15.25
N TYR A 91 8.21 -18.05 -15.15
CA TYR A 91 9.27 -18.47 -16.07
C TYR A 91 8.92 -19.74 -16.85
N GLY A 92 7.99 -20.57 -16.37
CA GLY A 92 7.78 -21.94 -16.86
C GLY A 92 7.38 -22.04 -18.33
N HIS A 93 6.69 -21.03 -18.87
CA HIS A 93 6.25 -20.99 -20.27
C HIS A 93 7.26 -20.33 -21.22
N LEU A 94 8.30 -19.69 -20.70
CA LEU A 94 9.29 -18.98 -21.51
C LEU A 94 10.20 -19.98 -22.24
N ASP A 95 10.65 -19.63 -23.45
CA ASP A 95 11.78 -20.31 -24.07
C ASP A 95 13.11 -19.94 -23.39
N THR A 96 14.21 -20.57 -23.81
CA THR A 96 15.53 -20.35 -23.20
C THR A 96 15.99 -18.89 -23.29
N THR A 97 15.79 -18.23 -24.42
CA THR A 97 16.28 -16.86 -24.65
C THR A 97 15.46 -15.88 -23.83
N ALA A 98 14.13 -15.98 -23.88
CA ALA A 98 13.22 -15.16 -23.09
C ALA A 98 13.43 -15.35 -21.58
N PHE A 99 13.73 -16.58 -21.14
CA PHE A 99 14.09 -16.84 -19.75
C PHE A 99 15.37 -16.09 -19.35
N VAL A 100 16.45 -16.20 -20.12
CA VAL A 100 17.72 -15.52 -19.80
C VAL A 100 17.55 -14.00 -19.82
N ASP A 101 16.87 -13.46 -20.82
CA ASP A 101 16.57 -12.02 -20.91
C ASP A 101 15.82 -11.53 -19.66
N LEU A 102 14.78 -12.25 -19.25
CA LEU A 102 13.99 -11.88 -18.08
C LEU A 102 14.81 -11.99 -16.78
N VAL A 103 15.69 -12.99 -16.64
CA VAL A 103 16.57 -13.13 -15.47
C VAL A 103 17.59 -11.99 -15.38
N TYR A 104 18.14 -11.51 -16.50
CA TYR A 104 19.00 -10.33 -16.51
C TYR A 104 18.26 -9.08 -16.04
N LEU A 105 17.02 -8.90 -16.49
CA LEU A 105 16.19 -7.76 -16.11
C LEU A 105 15.74 -7.83 -14.66
N SER A 106 15.32 -9.00 -14.16
CA SER A 106 14.77 -9.16 -12.81
C SER A 106 15.84 -9.28 -11.73
N VAL A 107 17.01 -9.87 -12.05
CA VAL A 107 18.09 -10.10 -11.07
C VAL A 107 19.19 -9.03 -11.19
N LEU A 108 19.61 -8.65 -12.40
CA LEU A 108 20.69 -7.68 -12.61
C LEU A 108 20.20 -6.30 -13.04
N PHE A 109 18.89 -6.08 -13.19
CA PHE A 109 18.29 -4.78 -13.53
C PHE A 109 18.92 -4.12 -14.76
N ARG A 110 19.33 -4.93 -15.73
CA ARG A 110 19.90 -4.48 -17.00
C ARG A 110 19.59 -5.51 -18.08
N PRO A 111 19.50 -5.11 -19.35
CA PRO A 111 19.48 -6.08 -20.44
C PRO A 111 20.80 -6.89 -20.46
N PRO A 112 20.76 -8.14 -20.95
CA PRO A 112 21.99 -8.87 -21.20
C PRO A 112 22.83 -8.18 -22.26
N ASP A 113 24.14 -8.27 -22.12
CA ASP A 113 25.03 -8.08 -23.24
C ASP A 113 25.03 -9.32 -24.15
N ALA A 114 25.44 -9.14 -25.41
CA ALA A 114 25.37 -10.21 -26.41
C ALA A 114 26.17 -11.46 -26.02
N ALA A 115 27.28 -11.31 -25.29
CA ALA A 115 28.11 -12.43 -24.86
C ALA A 115 27.45 -13.20 -23.69
N GLY A 116 26.90 -12.48 -22.72
CA GLY A 116 26.16 -13.04 -21.60
C GLY A 116 24.92 -13.80 -22.04
N LEU A 117 24.10 -13.22 -22.93
CA LEU A 117 22.94 -13.90 -23.50
C LEU A 117 23.35 -15.18 -24.21
N ALA A 118 24.33 -15.11 -25.12
CA ALA A 118 24.80 -16.26 -25.89
C ALA A 118 25.39 -17.37 -25.01
N HIS A 119 26.08 -17.00 -23.92
CA HIS A 119 26.63 -17.97 -22.98
C HIS A 119 25.53 -18.75 -22.26
N TRP A 120 24.61 -18.06 -21.58
CA TRP A 120 23.59 -18.70 -20.77
C TRP A 120 22.58 -19.49 -21.61
N THR A 121 22.22 -18.98 -22.79
CA THR A 121 21.34 -19.74 -23.70
C THR A 121 22.01 -21.01 -24.19
N SER A 122 23.29 -20.97 -24.60
CA SER A 122 24.02 -22.16 -25.03
C SER A 122 24.15 -23.21 -23.93
N GLU A 123 24.41 -22.81 -22.69
CA GLU A 123 24.49 -23.74 -21.55
C GLU A 123 23.14 -24.41 -21.24
N LEU A 124 22.04 -23.67 -21.33
CA LEU A 124 20.68 -24.19 -21.13
C LEU A 124 20.25 -25.10 -22.28
N ASP A 125 20.41 -24.66 -23.52
CA ASP A 125 19.99 -25.41 -24.71
C ASP A 125 20.77 -26.72 -24.90
N SER A 126 22.03 -26.75 -24.45
CA SER A 126 22.86 -27.97 -24.45
C SER A 126 22.62 -28.89 -23.25
N GLY A 127 21.76 -28.49 -22.31
CA GLY A 127 21.48 -29.25 -21.08
C GLY A 127 22.66 -29.34 -20.11
N ARG A 128 23.70 -28.51 -20.29
CA ARG A 128 24.87 -28.46 -19.38
C ARG A 128 24.54 -27.76 -18.06
N THR A 129 23.51 -26.92 -18.07
CA THR A 129 22.99 -26.28 -16.87
C THR A 129 21.46 -26.39 -16.81
N THR A 130 20.90 -26.07 -15.65
CA THR A 130 19.46 -25.98 -15.39
C THR A 130 19.09 -24.52 -15.13
N ARG A 131 17.80 -24.20 -15.21
CA ARG A 131 17.31 -22.88 -14.78
C ARG A 131 17.64 -22.61 -13.31
N GLY A 132 17.60 -23.63 -12.45
CA GLY A 132 18.03 -23.51 -11.06
C GLY A 132 19.47 -23.06 -10.91
N ARG A 133 20.40 -23.73 -11.60
CA ARG A 133 21.81 -23.38 -11.60
C ARG A 133 22.10 -22.00 -12.21
N VAL A 134 21.33 -21.59 -13.22
CA VAL A 134 21.41 -20.22 -13.75
C VAL A 134 21.06 -19.22 -12.65
N MET A 135 19.96 -19.40 -11.92
CA MET A 135 19.57 -18.49 -10.85
C MET A 135 20.62 -18.38 -9.74
N VAL A 136 21.29 -19.48 -9.37
CA VAL A 136 22.45 -19.43 -8.45
C VAL A 136 23.61 -18.64 -9.05
N GLY A 137 23.93 -18.86 -10.33
CA GLY A 137 24.98 -18.14 -11.03
C GLY A 137 24.75 -16.62 -11.02
N PHE A 138 23.51 -16.19 -11.13
CA PHE A 138 23.12 -14.79 -11.02
C PHE A 138 23.12 -14.30 -9.57
N SER A 139 22.51 -15.04 -8.64
CA SER A 139 22.40 -14.62 -7.23
C SER A 139 23.76 -14.53 -6.53
N GLU A 140 24.73 -15.34 -6.94
CA GLU A 140 26.08 -15.33 -6.38
C GLU A 140 27.10 -14.65 -7.32
N SER A 141 26.64 -14.01 -8.40
CA SER A 141 27.52 -13.22 -9.27
C SER A 141 28.15 -12.07 -8.48
N PRO A 142 29.40 -11.67 -8.77
CA PRO A 142 30.00 -10.49 -8.12
C PRO A 142 29.14 -9.24 -8.29
N GLU A 143 28.46 -9.10 -9.44
CA GLU A 143 27.53 -7.99 -9.71
C GLU A 143 26.34 -8.00 -8.74
N PHE A 144 25.65 -9.13 -8.58
CA PHE A 144 24.51 -9.21 -7.67
C PHE A 144 24.93 -9.22 -6.21
N VAL A 145 26.03 -9.88 -5.84
CA VAL A 145 26.57 -9.86 -4.48
C VAL A 145 27.00 -8.45 -4.09
N GLN A 146 27.71 -7.73 -4.96
CA GLN A 146 28.09 -6.35 -4.69
C GLN A 146 26.85 -5.47 -4.55
N ARG A 147 25.87 -5.58 -5.46
CA ARG A 147 24.60 -4.84 -5.35
C ARG A 147 23.82 -5.19 -4.08
N ALA A 148 23.84 -6.47 -3.67
CA ALA A 148 23.20 -6.99 -2.47
C ALA A 148 23.97 -6.71 -1.17
N ALA A 149 25.23 -6.25 -1.25
CA ALA A 149 26.11 -5.96 -0.12
C ALA A 149 26.38 -4.46 0.07
N THR A 150 26.43 -3.66 -1.01
CA THR A 150 26.37 -2.19 -0.96
C THR A 150 24.96 -1.70 -0.64
N THR A 151 23.98 -2.61 -0.70
CA THR A 151 22.74 -2.43 0.02
C THR A 151 22.96 -2.70 1.52
N HIS A 152 23.23 -1.63 2.28
CA HIS A 152 22.29 -1.38 3.38
C HIS A 152 20.87 -1.48 2.79
N PRO A 153 19.81 -1.86 3.51
CA PRO A 153 18.46 -1.62 2.99
C PRO A 153 18.28 -0.10 2.76
N LEU A 154 18.73 0.35 1.61
CA LEU A 154 18.84 1.67 1.02
C LEU A 154 18.91 1.37 -0.46
N ALA A 155 17.71 1.24 -1.02
CA ALA A 155 17.32 1.85 -2.27
C ALA A 155 18.48 2.53 -3.02
N VAL A 156 19.06 1.85 -4.00
CA VAL A 156 19.21 2.50 -5.30
C VAL A 156 18.22 1.78 -6.18
N GLY A 157 17.01 2.31 -6.21
CA GLY A 157 16.10 1.92 -7.25
C GLY A 157 14.84 1.20 -6.82
N ASN A 158 14.54 0.97 -5.54
CA ASN A 158 13.19 0.63 -5.08
C ASN A 158 12.97 1.21 -3.68
N VAL A 159 12.07 2.18 -3.58
CA VAL A 159 11.66 2.80 -2.32
C VAL A 159 10.68 1.88 -1.63
N TYR A 160 11.06 0.67 -1.25
CA TYR A 160 10.16 -0.13 -0.42
C TYR A 160 10.31 0.35 1.01
N LEU A 161 9.49 1.30 1.43
CA LEU A 161 9.27 1.44 2.85
C LEU A 161 8.49 0.21 3.29
N ARG A 162 9.14 -0.60 4.14
CA ARG A 162 8.42 -1.55 4.96
C ARG A 162 7.64 -0.73 5.99
N GLN A 163 6.34 -1.00 6.13
CA GLN A 163 5.53 -0.38 7.17
C GLN A 163 6.27 -0.40 8.52
N ARG A 164 6.23 0.66 9.32
CA ARG A 164 6.87 0.63 10.64
C ARG A 164 6.20 -0.41 11.54
N PRO A 165 6.90 -0.97 12.54
CA PRO A 165 6.36 -2.05 13.35
C PRO A 165 5.05 -1.72 14.07
N GLU A 166 4.85 -0.52 14.60
CA GLU A 166 3.60 -0.13 15.29
C GLU A 166 3.38 1.39 15.20
N PRO A 167 2.88 1.90 14.08
CA PRO A 167 2.58 3.32 13.92
C PRO A 167 1.22 3.69 14.58
N PRO A 168 0.91 4.99 14.72
CA PRO A 168 -0.42 5.47 15.09
C PRO A 168 -1.52 4.79 14.31
N GLN A 169 -2.49 4.16 14.98
CA GLN A 169 -3.55 3.39 14.32
C GLN A 169 -4.96 3.85 14.70
N VAL A 170 -5.83 3.88 13.68
CA VAL A 170 -7.28 4.00 13.79
C VAL A 170 -7.91 2.73 13.23
N TRP A 171 -8.83 2.14 14.00
CA TRP A 171 -9.43 0.84 13.72
C TRP A 171 -10.59 0.94 12.74
N ASP A 172 -10.85 -0.09 11.93
CA ASP A 172 -12.03 -0.16 11.04
C ASP A 172 -12.20 1.10 10.17
N MET A 173 -11.12 1.54 9.53
CA MET A 173 -11.13 2.71 8.66
C MET A 173 -10.15 2.48 7.51
N ALA A 174 -10.69 2.42 6.29
CA ALA A 174 -9.97 2.35 5.04
C ALA A 174 -10.08 3.68 4.29
N ASP A 175 -9.25 3.85 3.25
CA ASP A 175 -9.24 5.02 2.37
C ASP A 175 -9.34 6.35 3.15
N PRO A 176 -8.43 6.57 4.11
CA PRO A 176 -8.49 7.73 4.98
C PRO A 176 -8.22 9.02 4.22
N ASP A 177 -9.06 10.02 4.47
CA ASP A 177 -8.88 11.40 4.04
C ASP A 177 -8.82 12.33 5.26
N VAL A 178 -7.99 13.37 5.21
CA VAL A 178 -7.82 14.30 6.33
C VAL A 178 -8.11 15.74 5.93
N LEU A 179 -9.26 16.26 6.38
CA LEU A 179 -9.57 17.68 6.32
C LEU A 179 -8.83 18.44 7.41
N VAL A 180 -7.92 19.32 7.02
CA VAL A 180 -7.26 20.27 7.92
C VAL A 180 -7.96 21.63 7.85
N VAL A 181 -8.64 21.99 8.94
CA VAL A 181 -9.50 23.19 8.97
C VAL A 181 -9.48 23.84 10.35
N ASN A 182 -9.31 25.16 10.39
CA ASN A 182 -9.29 25.95 11.63
C ASN A 182 -8.32 25.42 12.72
N GLY A 183 -7.18 24.87 12.30
CA GLY A 183 -6.18 24.27 13.19
C GLY A 183 -6.53 22.89 13.74
N ARG A 184 -7.58 22.25 13.20
CA ARG A 184 -8.05 20.89 13.53
C ARG A 184 -7.68 19.95 12.38
N ASN A 185 -7.43 18.67 12.69
CA ASN A 185 -7.29 17.62 11.69
C ASN A 185 -8.46 16.66 11.85
N LEU A 186 -9.36 16.58 10.86
CA LEU A 186 -10.50 15.67 10.89
C LEU A 186 -10.26 14.55 9.91
N VAL A 187 -10.27 13.30 10.40
CA VAL A 187 -10.16 12.13 9.53
C VAL A 187 -11.52 11.60 9.15
N PHE A 188 -11.67 11.26 7.88
CA PHE A 188 -12.77 10.51 7.30
C PHE A 188 -12.22 9.20 6.72
N GLY A 189 -13.09 8.24 6.44
CA GLY A 189 -12.67 7.05 5.69
C GLY A 189 -13.81 6.06 5.45
N SER A 190 -13.57 5.13 4.55
CA SER A 190 -14.46 4.00 4.26
C SER A 190 -14.58 3.07 5.48
N THR A 191 -15.79 2.55 5.74
CA THR A 191 -15.99 1.51 6.76
C THR A 191 -16.92 0.42 6.30
N ASN A 192 -16.79 -0.76 6.92
CA ASN A 192 -17.64 -1.91 6.65
C ASN A 192 -19.03 -1.82 7.32
N ASN A 193 -19.35 -0.72 8.01
CA ASN A 193 -20.62 -0.56 8.75
C ASN A 193 -21.58 0.46 8.12
N MET A 194 -21.35 0.82 6.85
CA MET A 194 -22.12 1.77 6.02
C MET A 194 -22.10 3.23 6.50
N LYS A 195 -21.50 3.53 7.65
CA LYS A 195 -21.32 4.91 8.13
C LYS A 195 -20.06 5.52 7.52
N LEU A 196 -20.07 6.84 7.45
CA LEU A 196 -18.88 7.62 7.17
C LEU A 196 -18.34 8.22 8.47
N PRO A 197 -17.42 7.55 9.19
CA PRO A 197 -16.89 8.07 10.44
C PRO A 197 -16.17 9.39 10.21
N VAL A 198 -16.32 10.31 11.15
CA VAL A 198 -15.42 11.45 11.30
C VAL A 198 -14.94 11.59 12.74
N GLN A 199 -13.65 11.85 12.90
CA GLN A 199 -13.04 12.12 14.19
C GLN A 199 -11.89 13.12 14.09
N GLU A 200 -11.72 13.93 15.13
CA GLU A 200 -10.58 14.83 15.26
C GLU A 200 -9.35 14.11 15.79
N ILE A 201 -8.21 14.34 15.14
CA ILE A 201 -6.91 13.77 15.46
C ILE A 201 -5.97 14.87 15.97
N PHE A 202 -5.33 14.59 17.10
CA PHE A 202 -4.42 15.52 17.78
C PHE A 202 -2.96 15.04 17.82
N ASP A 203 -2.73 13.73 17.66
CA ASP A 203 -1.41 13.11 17.79
C ASP A 203 -1.16 12.23 16.55
N PHE A 204 0.07 12.25 16.05
CA PHE A 204 0.49 11.47 14.90
C PHE A 204 1.78 10.68 15.19
N ASP A 205 2.20 10.67 16.45
CA ASP A 205 3.44 10.08 16.93
C ASP A 205 3.19 8.93 17.92
N ASP A 206 1.98 8.82 18.51
CA ASP A 206 1.55 7.72 19.37
C ASP A 206 0.38 6.90 18.76
N VAL A 207 0.09 5.72 19.29
CA VAL A 207 -1.07 4.93 18.90
C VAL A 207 -2.34 5.75 19.14
N LEU A 208 -2.95 6.25 18.07
CA LEU A 208 -4.23 6.99 18.09
C LEU A 208 -5.41 6.19 18.63
N SER A 209 -5.17 4.95 19.07
CA SER A 209 -6.12 4.20 19.85
C SER A 209 -6.23 4.77 21.25
N GLU A 210 -7.32 5.48 21.48
CA GLU A 210 -8.17 5.03 22.57
C GLU A 210 -8.65 3.60 22.24
N ASN A 211 -8.90 2.74 23.24
CA ASN A 211 -9.23 1.32 22.99
C ASN A 211 -10.22 1.14 21.82
N ALA A 212 -10.11 0.07 21.03
CA ALA A 212 -10.94 -0.14 19.84
C ALA A 212 -12.43 0.12 20.12
N GLU A 213 -12.91 -0.24 21.31
CA GLU A 213 -14.25 0.06 21.77
C GLU A 213 -14.62 1.56 21.80
N ARG A 214 -13.70 2.48 22.12
CA ARG A 214 -13.96 3.94 22.11
C ARG A 214 -14.09 4.49 20.70
N TRP A 215 -13.29 4.02 19.74
CA TRP A 215 -13.50 4.31 18.31
C TRP A 215 -14.89 3.85 17.86
N HIS A 216 -15.29 2.62 18.19
CA HIS A 216 -16.61 2.08 17.81
C HIS A 216 -17.79 2.74 18.53
N ARG A 217 -17.58 3.27 19.75
CA ARG A 217 -18.64 3.93 20.53
C ARG A 217 -18.89 5.38 20.14
N ASN A 218 -17.99 6.03 19.39
CA ASN A 218 -18.07 7.49 19.21
C ASN A 218 -17.62 8.07 17.85
N PRO A 219 -17.76 7.41 16.68
CA PRO A 219 -17.61 8.12 15.41
C PRO A 219 -18.92 8.84 15.10
N VAL A 220 -18.85 10.14 14.82
CA VAL A 220 -19.98 10.85 14.20
C VAL A 220 -20.10 10.32 12.78
N ASP A 221 -21.32 10.00 12.35
CA ASP A 221 -21.58 9.69 10.95
C ASP A 221 -21.65 11.02 10.19
N ALA A 222 -20.56 11.33 9.48
CA ALA A 222 -20.39 12.58 8.76
C ALA A 222 -21.45 12.75 7.69
N MET A 223 -21.93 11.67 7.07
CA MET A 223 -22.99 11.72 6.07
C MET A 223 -24.06 10.69 6.46
N PRO A 224 -25.10 11.05 7.23
CA PRO A 224 -26.08 10.08 7.72
C PRO A 224 -27.18 9.74 6.70
N THR A 225 -27.29 10.50 5.60
CA THR A 225 -28.27 10.27 4.53
C THR A 225 -27.57 9.91 3.22
N ARG A 226 -28.28 9.22 2.32
CA ARG A 226 -27.81 8.91 0.97
C ARG A 226 -28.83 9.47 -0.03
N PRO A 227 -28.38 9.91 -1.21
CA PRO A 227 -29.27 10.34 -2.27
C PRO A 227 -29.89 9.13 -2.98
N ASP A 228 -31.04 9.33 -3.63
CA ASP A 228 -31.81 8.25 -4.28
C ASP A 228 -31.07 7.54 -5.42
N TRP A 229 -30.00 8.14 -5.97
CA TRP A 229 -29.19 7.50 -7.00
C TRP A 229 -28.26 6.42 -6.45
N VAL A 230 -27.97 6.41 -5.15
CA VAL A 230 -27.16 5.38 -4.51
C VAL A 230 -27.98 4.09 -4.40
N ASP A 231 -27.35 2.96 -4.70
CA ASP A 231 -27.97 1.65 -4.60
C ASP A 231 -28.50 1.42 -3.16
N PRO A 232 -29.81 1.14 -2.98
CA PRO A 232 -30.38 0.91 -1.66
C PRO A 232 -29.97 -0.44 -1.05
N GLU A 233 -29.47 -1.38 -1.85
CA GLU A 233 -28.93 -2.67 -1.40
C GLU A 233 -27.43 -2.57 -1.04
N GLU A 234 -26.69 -1.68 -1.71
CA GLU A 234 -25.25 -1.43 -1.51
C GLU A 234 -24.97 0.00 -0.99
N TRP A 235 -25.45 0.29 0.21
CA TRP A 235 -25.54 1.65 0.80
C TRP A 235 -24.22 2.29 1.27
N GLN A 236 -23.08 1.72 0.85
CA GLN A 236 -21.75 2.10 1.33
C GLN A 236 -21.25 3.40 0.69
N ILE A 237 -20.42 4.11 1.44
CA ILE A 237 -19.62 5.22 0.93
C ILE A 237 -18.16 4.78 0.95
N TRP A 238 -17.46 5.04 -0.16
CA TRP A 238 -16.04 4.73 -0.30
C TRP A 238 -15.21 5.98 -0.60
N ALA A 239 -13.97 5.96 -0.12
CA ALA A 239 -12.92 6.92 -0.43
C ALA A 239 -13.41 8.38 -0.41
N PRO A 240 -13.86 8.89 0.75
CA PRO A 240 -14.27 10.28 0.86
C PRO A 240 -13.09 11.21 0.59
N SER A 241 -13.38 12.41 0.09
CA SER A 241 -12.45 13.53 0.03
C SER A 241 -13.16 14.80 0.49
N ALA A 242 -12.76 15.32 1.64
CA ALA A 242 -13.36 16.46 2.30
C ALA A 242 -12.49 17.72 2.11
N VAL A 243 -13.12 18.81 1.66
CA VAL A 243 -12.42 20.07 1.35
C VAL A 243 -13.29 21.26 1.78
N THR A 244 -12.65 22.35 2.21
CA THR A 244 -13.37 23.61 2.48
C THR A 244 -13.21 24.56 1.31
N ILE A 245 -14.32 25.01 0.73
CA ILE A 245 -14.36 25.93 -0.42
C ILE A 245 -15.22 27.13 -0.01
N ASP A 246 -14.62 28.33 -0.02
CA ASP A 246 -15.26 29.59 0.41
C ASP A 246 -15.99 29.52 1.78
N GLY A 247 -15.49 28.69 2.69
CA GLY A 247 -16.07 28.49 4.03
C GLY A 247 -17.20 27.48 4.12
N GLU A 248 -17.67 26.92 3.00
CA GLU A 248 -18.54 25.74 2.95
C GLU A 248 -17.69 24.47 2.93
N HIS A 249 -18.18 23.40 3.57
CA HIS A 249 -17.49 22.13 3.62
C HIS A 249 -18.09 21.18 2.59
N HIS A 250 -17.27 20.71 1.66
CA HIS A 250 -17.64 19.82 0.58
C HIS A 250 -17.05 18.44 0.84
N MET A 251 -17.78 17.42 0.42
CA MET A 251 -17.36 16.04 0.46
C MET A 251 -17.67 15.38 -0.86
N TYR A 252 -16.65 14.82 -1.48
CA TYR A 252 -16.77 13.97 -2.65
C TYR A 252 -16.59 12.54 -2.20
N PHE A 253 -17.34 11.61 -2.80
CA PHE A 253 -17.32 10.23 -2.34
C PHE A 253 -17.72 9.28 -3.47
N ALA A 254 -17.28 8.02 -3.43
CA ALA A 254 -17.74 7.00 -4.36
C ALA A 254 -18.85 6.14 -3.76
N SER A 255 -19.77 5.67 -4.59
CA SER A 255 -20.79 4.70 -4.19
C SER A 255 -21.34 3.95 -5.41
N MET A 256 -21.97 2.80 -5.16
CA MET A 256 -22.74 2.08 -6.17
C MET A 256 -23.98 2.89 -6.55
N ARG A 257 -24.30 2.90 -7.84
CA ARG A 257 -25.52 3.53 -8.35
C ARG A 257 -26.66 2.50 -8.39
N ASP A 258 -27.87 2.92 -8.03
CA ASP A 258 -29.08 2.13 -8.25
C ASP A 258 -29.22 1.71 -9.72
N GLY A 259 -29.39 0.41 -9.94
CA GLY A 259 -29.46 -0.18 -11.28
C GLY A 259 -28.11 -0.35 -11.99
N ALA A 260 -26.98 -0.29 -11.29
CA ALA A 260 -25.69 -0.76 -11.79
C ALA A 260 -25.81 -2.21 -12.30
N THR A 261 -25.14 -2.54 -13.41
CA THR A 261 -25.20 -3.89 -14.01
C THR A 261 -23.88 -4.64 -13.90
N ASP A 262 -22.78 -3.92 -13.68
CA ASP A 262 -21.46 -4.37 -13.29
C ASP A 262 -21.12 -3.78 -11.92
N GLU A 263 -21.19 -4.64 -10.90
CA GLU A 263 -20.89 -4.32 -9.50
C GLU A 263 -19.45 -3.79 -9.29
N TRP A 264 -18.54 -4.02 -10.24
CA TRP A 264 -17.12 -3.63 -10.12
C TRP A 264 -16.79 -2.34 -10.85
N ASN A 265 -17.54 -1.96 -11.88
CA ASN A 265 -17.16 -0.87 -12.78
C ASN A 265 -18.21 0.24 -12.93
N ASP A 266 -19.36 0.14 -12.27
CA ASP A 266 -20.46 1.10 -12.44
C ASP A 266 -20.62 2.07 -11.26
N GLN A 267 -19.58 2.28 -10.45
CA GLN A 267 -19.60 3.27 -9.39
C GLN A 267 -19.66 4.69 -9.95
N CYS A 268 -20.26 5.59 -9.19
CA CYS A 268 -20.22 7.02 -9.46
C CYS A 268 -19.67 7.79 -8.26
N ILE A 269 -19.08 8.94 -8.54
CA ILE A 269 -18.74 9.94 -7.55
C ILE A 269 -19.98 10.79 -7.25
N GLY A 270 -20.30 10.90 -5.97
CA GLY A 270 -21.23 11.85 -5.39
C GLY A 270 -20.54 13.10 -4.85
N HIS A 271 -21.36 14.10 -4.55
CA HIS A 271 -20.97 15.34 -3.90
C HIS A 271 -21.97 15.66 -2.79
N ALA A 272 -21.49 16.21 -1.67
CA ALA A 272 -22.29 16.60 -0.53
C ALA A 272 -21.72 17.85 0.13
N VAL A 273 -22.56 18.63 0.80
CA VAL A 273 -22.15 19.87 1.50
C VAL A 273 -22.58 19.88 2.97
N ALA A 274 -21.83 20.60 3.81
CA ALA A 274 -22.13 20.79 5.22
C ALA A 274 -21.74 22.19 5.72
N ASP A 275 -22.51 22.69 6.70
CA ASP A 275 -22.19 23.93 7.44
C ASP A 275 -21.06 23.75 8.46
N ARG A 276 -20.78 22.50 8.86
CA ARG A 276 -19.74 22.14 9.85
C ARG A 276 -18.79 21.14 9.22
N PRO A 277 -17.49 21.20 9.57
CA PRO A 277 -16.50 20.35 8.90
C PRO A 277 -16.68 18.87 9.23
N GLU A 278 -17.24 18.53 10.40
CA GLU A 278 -17.64 17.16 10.76
C GLU A 278 -19.02 16.72 10.21
N GLY A 279 -19.70 17.54 9.41
CA GLY A 279 -21.06 17.25 8.93
C GLY A 279 -22.18 17.65 9.91
N PRO A 280 -23.42 17.18 9.68
CA PRO A 280 -23.80 16.20 8.67
C PRO A 280 -23.73 16.80 7.24
N TYR A 281 -23.05 16.09 6.35
CA TYR A 281 -23.03 16.36 4.93
C TYR A 281 -24.36 15.95 4.30
N VAL A 282 -24.91 16.82 3.46
CA VAL A 282 -26.15 16.60 2.71
C VAL A 282 -25.78 16.35 1.25
N PRO A 283 -26.05 15.14 0.72
CA PRO A 283 -25.66 14.78 -0.63
C PRO A 283 -26.56 15.42 -1.68
N ASP A 284 -25.96 15.73 -2.83
CA ASP A 284 -26.69 16.15 -4.03
C ASP A 284 -27.57 15.00 -4.56
N PRO A 285 -28.74 15.32 -5.14
CA PRO A 285 -29.71 14.32 -5.59
C PRO A 285 -29.29 13.57 -6.86
N GLU A 286 -28.23 14.02 -7.55
CA GLU A 286 -27.68 13.38 -8.74
C GLU A 286 -26.19 13.10 -8.52
N PRO A 287 -25.62 12.06 -9.14
CA PRO A 287 -24.18 11.83 -9.05
C PRO A 287 -23.42 12.97 -9.72
N PHE A 288 -22.27 13.28 -9.14
CA PHE A 288 -21.36 14.32 -9.59
C PHE A 288 -20.61 13.89 -10.85
N TYR A 289 -20.12 12.65 -10.91
CA TYR A 289 -19.39 12.12 -12.05
C TYR A 289 -19.40 10.59 -12.12
N CYS A 290 -19.80 10.02 -13.26
CA CYS A 290 -19.88 8.56 -13.48
C CYS A 290 -18.82 8.04 -14.46
N GLY A 291 -17.67 8.72 -14.55
CA GLY A 291 -16.55 8.27 -15.38
C GLY A 291 -16.62 8.69 -16.83
N LEU A 292 -15.89 7.95 -17.66
CA LEU A 292 -15.74 8.23 -19.09
C LEU A 292 -17.05 7.97 -19.87
N PRO A 293 -17.24 8.54 -21.07
CA PRO A 293 -18.42 8.25 -21.88
C PRO A 293 -18.59 6.76 -22.16
N ALA A 294 -19.83 6.27 -22.18
CA ALA A 294 -20.15 4.87 -22.45
C ALA A 294 -19.51 4.34 -23.76
N HIS A 295 -19.09 3.09 -23.78
CA HIS A 295 -18.55 2.37 -24.94
C HIS A 295 -18.88 0.87 -24.88
N GLY A 296 -19.33 0.30 -25.99
CA GLY A 296 -19.57 -1.14 -26.09
C GLY A 296 -20.68 -1.62 -25.15
N GLU A 297 -20.37 -2.62 -24.33
CA GLU A 297 -21.26 -3.22 -23.33
C GLU A 297 -21.39 -2.42 -22.02
N SER A 298 -20.72 -1.25 -21.90
CA SER A 298 -20.82 -0.43 -20.69
C SER A 298 -22.22 0.19 -20.51
N ASN A 299 -22.56 0.52 -19.27
CA ASN A 299 -23.81 1.21 -18.93
C ASN A 299 -24.02 2.54 -19.67
N ALA A 300 -25.29 2.96 -19.74
CA ALA A 300 -25.70 4.20 -20.40
C ALA A 300 -25.17 5.49 -19.74
N TRP A 301 -24.73 5.42 -18.46
CA TRP A 301 -24.30 6.58 -17.68
C TRP A 301 -22.80 6.89 -17.77
N GLY A 302 -21.98 5.92 -18.20
CA GLY A 302 -20.52 6.09 -18.27
C GLY A 302 -19.77 4.78 -18.02
N ARG A 303 -18.46 4.90 -17.80
CA ARG A 303 -17.53 3.78 -17.54
C ARG A 303 -16.99 3.76 -16.11
N GLY A 304 -17.78 4.14 -15.11
CA GLY A 304 -17.38 4.09 -13.72
C GLY A 304 -16.35 5.14 -13.29
N ALA A 305 -16.51 5.64 -12.08
CA ALA A 305 -15.51 6.43 -11.40
C ALA A 305 -15.56 6.21 -9.89
N LEU A 306 -14.38 6.11 -9.28
CA LEU A 306 -14.19 5.99 -7.85
C LEU A 306 -12.98 6.80 -7.38
N ASP A 307 -12.77 6.80 -6.07
CA ASP A 307 -11.67 7.44 -5.37
C ASP A 307 -11.47 8.92 -5.76
N PRO A 308 -12.51 9.75 -5.57
CA PRO A 308 -12.36 11.18 -5.76
C PRO A 308 -11.35 11.71 -4.74
N GLU A 309 -10.45 12.59 -5.19
CA GLU A 309 -9.56 13.31 -4.28
C GLU A 309 -9.38 14.76 -4.73
N VAL A 310 -9.73 15.72 -3.87
CA VAL A 310 -9.69 17.14 -4.20
C VAL A 310 -8.43 17.79 -3.67
N VAL A 311 -7.54 18.13 -4.61
CA VAL A 311 -6.27 18.77 -4.31
C VAL A 311 -6.29 20.25 -4.65
N THR A 312 -5.73 21.07 -3.74
CA THR A 312 -5.61 22.52 -3.93
C THR A 312 -4.21 22.88 -4.41
N GLY A 313 -4.15 23.53 -5.57
CA GLY A 313 -2.95 24.14 -6.14
C GLY A 313 -2.30 25.17 -5.21
N PRO A 314 -0.98 25.40 -5.30
CA PRO A 314 -0.34 26.54 -4.63
C PRO A 314 -0.86 27.89 -5.16
N ASP A 315 -1.55 27.88 -6.31
CA ASP A 315 -2.26 29.02 -6.90
C ASP A 315 -3.73 29.11 -6.45
N GLY A 316 -4.17 28.28 -5.51
CA GLY A 316 -5.53 28.21 -4.99
C GLY A 316 -6.55 27.56 -5.92
N LYS A 317 -6.12 27.02 -7.07
CA LYS A 317 -7.03 26.31 -7.98
C LYS A 317 -7.30 24.89 -7.49
N LEU A 318 -8.53 24.44 -7.68
CA LEU A 318 -8.98 23.12 -7.27
C LEU A 318 -8.90 22.13 -8.43
N TYR A 319 -8.53 20.90 -8.08
CA TYR A 319 -8.46 19.78 -9.02
C TYR A 319 -9.03 18.54 -8.35
N MET A 320 -9.83 17.77 -9.08
CA MET A 320 -10.27 16.45 -8.65
C MET A 320 -9.43 15.40 -9.36
N LEU A 321 -8.76 14.56 -8.59
CA LEU A 321 -8.21 13.28 -9.02
C LEU A 321 -9.30 12.22 -8.97
N VAL A 322 -9.19 11.21 -9.83
CA VAL A 322 -10.21 10.17 -9.96
C VAL A 322 -9.59 8.88 -10.49
N ALA A 323 -10.06 7.74 -9.98
CA ALA A 323 -9.83 6.43 -10.58
C ALA A 323 -10.98 6.08 -11.55
N LEU A 324 -10.62 5.63 -12.75
CA LEU A 324 -11.53 5.45 -13.89
C LEU A 324 -11.56 3.97 -14.28
N SER A 325 -12.77 3.43 -14.36
CA SER A 325 -13.00 2.03 -14.70
C SER A 325 -13.01 1.80 -16.22
N LEU A 326 -12.89 0.53 -16.62
CA LEU A 326 -12.92 0.08 -18.03
C LEU A 326 -11.99 0.90 -18.95
N THR A 327 -10.77 1.13 -18.48
CA THR A 327 -9.70 1.77 -19.24
C THR A 327 -8.35 1.29 -18.72
N ASN A 328 -7.31 1.35 -19.55
CA ASN A 328 -5.93 1.11 -19.12
C ASN A 328 -5.25 2.37 -18.54
N ALA A 329 -5.93 3.53 -18.60
CA ALA A 329 -5.48 4.81 -18.08
C ALA A 329 -6.34 5.22 -16.88
N ASN A 330 -6.18 4.49 -15.77
CA ASN A 330 -7.12 4.54 -14.65
C ASN A 330 -7.03 5.80 -13.81
N ILE A 331 -5.87 6.46 -13.72
CA ILE A 331 -5.78 7.70 -12.93
C ILE A 331 -6.00 8.92 -13.83
N GLY A 332 -7.03 9.68 -13.54
CA GLY A 332 -7.37 10.93 -14.21
C GLY A 332 -7.37 12.14 -13.27
N ALA A 333 -7.41 13.33 -13.87
CA ALA A 333 -7.64 14.59 -13.16
C ALA A 333 -8.50 15.58 -13.95
N MET A 334 -9.29 16.39 -13.23
CA MET A 334 -10.15 17.44 -13.77
C MET A 334 -9.94 18.73 -12.97
N ARG A 335 -10.14 19.89 -13.61
CA ARG A 335 -10.25 21.16 -12.88
C ARG A 335 -11.61 21.25 -12.22
N LEU A 336 -11.64 21.78 -11.01
CA LEU A 336 -12.87 22.28 -10.41
C LEU A 336 -12.90 23.83 -10.51
N ASP A 337 -14.09 24.40 -10.63
CA ASP A 337 -14.30 25.85 -10.50
C ASP A 337 -14.24 26.30 -9.03
N ALA A 338 -14.51 27.59 -8.79
CA ALA A 338 -14.45 28.16 -7.44
C ALA A 338 -15.58 27.65 -6.52
N GLU A 339 -16.59 26.97 -7.08
CA GLU A 339 -17.72 26.38 -6.37
C GLU A 339 -17.57 24.84 -6.26
N GLY A 340 -16.41 24.29 -6.62
CA GLY A 340 -16.16 22.85 -6.55
C GLY A 340 -16.73 22.02 -7.72
N ARG A 341 -17.24 22.64 -8.78
CA ARG A 341 -17.84 21.89 -9.91
C ARG A 341 -16.82 21.61 -11.01
N ILE A 342 -16.99 20.49 -11.73
CA ILE A 342 -16.11 20.13 -12.85
C ILE A 342 -16.14 21.23 -13.92
N SER A 343 -14.96 21.79 -14.22
CA SER A 343 -14.78 22.87 -15.20
C SER A 343 -13.87 22.49 -16.37
N SER A 344 -13.41 21.24 -16.43
CA SER A 344 -12.67 20.71 -17.57
C SER A 344 -13.04 19.27 -17.88
N LYS A 345 -12.68 18.82 -19.09
CA LYS A 345 -12.57 17.38 -19.36
C LYS A 345 -11.54 16.71 -18.44
N VAL A 346 -11.58 15.39 -18.37
CA VAL A 346 -10.56 14.59 -17.70
C VAL A 346 -9.25 14.56 -18.50
N TYR A 347 -8.14 14.63 -17.77
CA TYR A 347 -6.78 14.46 -18.25
C TYR A 347 -6.22 13.17 -17.65
N PHE A 348 -5.80 12.24 -18.51
CA PHE A 348 -5.18 10.99 -18.04
C PHE A 348 -3.78 11.25 -17.50
N LEU A 349 -3.55 10.82 -16.26
CA LEU A 349 -2.29 11.01 -15.56
C LEU A 349 -1.43 9.76 -15.60
N LEU A 350 -2.01 8.61 -15.24
CA LEU A 350 -1.32 7.33 -15.21
C LEU A 350 -2.10 6.26 -15.95
N ARG A 351 -1.32 5.34 -16.50
CA ARG A 351 -1.73 4.07 -17.08
C ARG A 351 -0.81 3.01 -16.54
N HIS A 352 -1.19 1.76 -16.65
CA HIS A 352 -0.30 0.65 -16.36
C HIS A 352 0.95 0.76 -17.27
N GLN A 353 2.12 0.89 -16.65
CA GLN A 353 3.41 1.14 -17.34
C GLN A 353 4.54 0.19 -16.93
N TYR A 354 4.43 -0.47 -15.78
CA TYR A 354 5.49 -1.25 -15.16
C TYR A 354 4.91 -2.53 -14.59
N ASP A 355 5.70 -3.58 -14.47
CA ASP A 355 5.24 -4.89 -13.98
C ASP A 355 4.69 -4.84 -12.55
N TRP A 356 5.15 -3.88 -11.74
CA TRP A 356 4.63 -3.67 -10.38
C TRP A 356 3.29 -2.95 -10.35
N HIS A 357 2.84 -2.37 -11.46
CA HIS A 357 1.47 -1.86 -11.61
C HIS A 357 0.42 -2.98 -11.77
N ASP A 358 0.83 -4.24 -11.59
CA ASP A 358 0.15 -5.50 -11.95
C ASP A 358 -0.39 -5.50 -13.41
N GLY A 359 -0.07 -6.55 -14.16
CA GLY A 359 -0.29 -6.63 -15.61
C GLY A 359 -1.74 -6.87 -16.03
N VAL A 360 -2.15 -6.19 -17.11
CA VAL A 360 -3.50 -6.11 -17.70
C VAL A 360 -3.80 -7.27 -18.66
N GLU A 361 -5.05 -7.77 -18.67
CA GLU A 361 -5.82 -7.84 -19.92
C GLU A 361 -7.26 -7.34 -19.69
N ASP A 362 -7.58 -6.25 -20.39
CA ASP A 362 -8.88 -5.56 -20.43
C ASP A 362 -9.81 -6.37 -21.35
N GLY A 363 -10.84 -6.96 -20.76
CA GLY A 363 -11.83 -7.74 -21.49
C GLY A 363 -13.06 -8.08 -20.65
N VAL A 364 -12.88 -8.63 -19.45
CA VAL A 364 -13.96 -8.97 -18.52
C VAL A 364 -13.35 -9.09 -17.11
N VAL A 365 -13.29 -8.01 -16.33
CA VAL A 365 -13.05 -7.97 -14.87
C VAL A 365 -11.98 -8.92 -14.27
N ASN A 366 -10.71 -8.47 -14.10
CA ASN A 366 -9.71 -8.79 -13.01
C ASN A 366 -8.25 -8.56 -13.47
N PRO A 367 -7.23 -8.39 -12.58
CA PRO A 367 -7.20 -7.95 -11.18
C PRO A 367 -6.40 -6.63 -10.96
N SER A 368 -6.09 -5.89 -12.02
CA SER A 368 -5.14 -4.77 -11.98
C SER A 368 -5.84 -3.44 -12.25
N PHE A 369 -5.93 -2.62 -11.21
CA PHE A 369 -6.59 -1.32 -11.22
C PHE A 369 -5.71 -0.33 -10.43
N LEU A 370 -5.28 0.76 -11.06
CA LEU A 370 -4.63 1.85 -10.33
C LEU A 370 -5.70 2.72 -9.69
N GLU A 371 -5.59 2.96 -8.39
CA GLU A 371 -6.67 3.56 -7.60
C GLU A 371 -6.14 4.47 -6.48
N ASN A 372 -7.03 5.06 -5.68
CA ASN A 372 -6.77 6.03 -4.62
C ASN A 372 -5.69 7.07 -4.96
N PRO A 373 -5.90 7.90 -5.99
CA PRO A 373 -4.96 8.95 -6.31
C PRO A 373 -4.98 10.06 -5.26
N THR A 374 -3.82 10.51 -4.79
CA THR A 374 -3.67 11.76 -4.02
C THR A 374 -2.45 12.54 -4.51
N MET A 375 -2.39 13.85 -4.28
CA MET A 375 -1.25 14.66 -4.69
C MET A 375 -0.79 15.65 -3.63
N THR A 376 0.52 15.86 -3.58
CA THR A 376 1.13 16.99 -2.88
C THR A 376 2.09 17.76 -3.78
N TYR A 377 2.28 19.05 -3.50
CA TYR A 377 3.22 19.90 -4.22
C TYR A 377 4.49 20.10 -3.42
N ASP A 378 5.61 19.60 -3.94
CA ASP A 378 6.93 19.92 -3.40
C ASP A 378 7.44 21.25 -3.93
N ARG A 379 7.53 22.23 -3.03
CA ARG A 379 8.05 23.57 -3.34
C ARG A 379 9.56 23.58 -3.61
N HIS A 380 10.31 22.61 -3.09
CA HIS A 380 11.77 22.57 -3.25
C HIS A 380 12.17 22.19 -4.67
N THR A 381 11.56 21.15 -5.22
CA THR A 381 11.77 20.70 -6.60
C THR A 381 10.76 21.27 -7.60
N SER A 382 9.79 22.07 -7.13
CA SER A 382 8.68 22.61 -7.93
C SER A 382 7.90 21.53 -8.68
N THR A 383 7.70 20.38 -8.03
CA THR A 383 7.14 19.17 -8.64
C THR A 383 5.90 18.71 -7.89
N TRP A 384 4.92 18.22 -8.64
CA TRP A 384 3.76 17.54 -8.07
C TRP A 384 4.08 16.06 -7.89
N LEU A 385 3.82 15.53 -6.70
CA LEU A 385 3.93 14.12 -6.40
C LEU A 385 2.53 13.53 -6.33
N LEU A 386 2.22 12.64 -7.27
CA LEU A 386 1.00 11.84 -7.31
C LEU A 386 1.28 10.50 -6.67
N PHE A 387 0.53 10.14 -5.65
CA PHE A 387 0.51 8.80 -5.07
C PHE A 387 -0.69 8.04 -5.61
N HIS A 388 -0.56 6.73 -5.73
CA HIS A 388 -1.65 5.85 -6.15
C HIS A 388 -1.42 4.45 -5.61
N SER A 389 -2.49 3.70 -5.44
CA SER A 389 -2.44 2.28 -5.10
C SER A 389 -2.37 1.39 -6.34
N SER A 390 -1.95 0.15 -6.14
CA SER A 390 -1.95 -0.93 -7.13
C SER A 390 -2.01 -2.29 -6.42
N GLY A 391 -2.48 -3.31 -7.14
CA GLY A 391 -2.81 -4.64 -6.61
C GLY A 391 -4.23 -4.71 -6.03
N GLY A 392 -4.63 -5.88 -5.52
CA GLY A 392 -5.95 -6.07 -4.91
C GLY A 392 -5.96 -5.68 -3.43
N TRP A 393 -6.82 -4.72 -3.04
CA TRP A 393 -6.91 -4.18 -1.68
C TRP A 393 -7.18 -5.25 -0.61
N GLN A 394 -7.80 -6.37 -0.99
CA GLN A 394 -8.10 -7.51 -0.11
C GLN A 394 -6.87 -8.31 0.30
N GLY A 395 -5.71 -8.12 -0.34
CA GLY A 395 -4.57 -9.02 -0.23
C GLY A 395 -3.26 -8.35 0.17
N THR A 396 -2.26 -9.20 0.38
CA THR A 396 -0.89 -8.77 0.71
C THR A 396 -0.17 -8.05 -0.43
N GLY A 397 -0.70 -8.16 -1.66
CA GLY A 397 -0.16 -7.54 -2.86
C GLY A 397 -0.51 -6.06 -3.00
N TYR A 398 -1.46 -5.52 -2.23
CA TYR A 398 -1.80 -4.10 -2.30
C TYR A 398 -0.64 -3.21 -1.85
N HIS A 399 -0.35 -2.16 -2.60
CA HIS A 399 0.81 -1.30 -2.34
C HIS A 399 0.61 0.10 -2.92
N THR A 400 1.38 1.07 -2.44
CA THR A 400 1.34 2.46 -2.92
C THR A 400 2.59 2.81 -3.71
N GLY A 401 2.41 3.30 -4.93
CA GLY A 401 3.44 3.91 -5.75
C GLY A 401 3.35 5.44 -5.77
N PHE A 402 4.30 6.07 -6.45
CA PHE A 402 4.22 7.50 -6.73
C PHE A 402 4.74 7.87 -8.12
N ALA A 403 4.33 9.03 -8.60
CA ALA A 403 4.69 9.61 -9.87
C ALA A 403 5.00 11.10 -9.72
N ARG A 404 5.89 11.61 -10.58
CA ARG A 404 6.21 13.03 -10.66
C ARG A 404 5.43 13.66 -11.79
N CYS A 405 4.67 14.70 -11.49
CA CYS A 405 3.84 15.41 -12.44
C CYS A 405 4.32 16.85 -12.61
N ALA A 406 4.26 17.36 -13.84
CA ALA A 406 4.59 18.75 -14.12
C ALA A 406 3.51 19.72 -13.59
N THR A 407 2.26 19.27 -13.61
CA THR A 407 1.09 19.99 -13.09
C THR A 407 0.12 18.97 -12.49
N PRO A 408 -0.95 19.40 -11.77
CA PRO A 408 -2.01 18.48 -11.32
C PRO A 408 -2.73 17.77 -12.47
N LEU A 409 -2.64 18.28 -13.70
CA LEU A 409 -3.21 17.67 -14.91
C LEU A 409 -2.14 16.91 -15.73
N GLY A 410 -0.98 16.66 -15.13
CA GLY A 410 0.14 15.96 -15.76
C GLY A 410 0.98 16.85 -16.70
N PRO A 411 1.77 16.23 -17.60
CA PRO A 411 2.02 14.79 -17.66
C PRO A 411 2.71 14.28 -16.39
N CYS A 412 2.48 13.00 -16.06
CA CYS A 412 3.08 12.32 -14.92
C CYS A 412 4.07 11.25 -15.37
N ARG A 413 5.11 11.03 -14.56
CA ARG A 413 6.12 9.98 -14.74
C ARG A 413 6.16 9.11 -13.48
N PRO A 414 5.56 7.91 -13.51
CA PRO A 414 5.61 7.00 -12.39
C PRO A 414 7.04 6.58 -12.09
N ASP A 415 7.34 6.38 -10.81
CA ASP A 415 8.66 5.99 -10.40
C ASP A 415 8.96 4.55 -10.86
N ARG A 416 9.91 4.41 -11.79
CA ARG A 416 10.32 3.10 -12.32
C ARG A 416 10.92 2.18 -11.26
N ARG A 417 11.24 2.74 -10.10
CA ARG A 417 11.86 2.06 -8.98
C ARG A 417 10.92 1.09 -8.29
N GLY A 418 9.62 1.14 -8.56
CA GLY A 418 8.66 0.31 -7.86
C GLY A 418 7.94 1.10 -6.77
N PRO A 419 7.03 0.43 -6.05
CA PRO A 419 6.17 1.11 -5.11
C PRO A 419 6.94 1.63 -3.91
N PHE A 420 6.44 2.75 -3.41
CA PHE A 420 6.90 3.52 -2.26
C PHE A 420 6.58 2.82 -0.92
N LEU A 421 5.44 2.14 -0.85
CA LEU A 421 4.94 1.52 0.39
C LEU A 421 4.43 0.11 0.10
N VAL A 422 4.94 -0.87 0.82
CA VAL A 422 4.61 -2.29 0.63
C VAL A 422 4.43 -3.02 1.97
N SER A 423 3.84 -4.21 1.90
CA SER A 423 3.74 -5.16 3.00
C SER A 423 5.08 -5.39 3.71
N GLY A 424 5.04 -5.42 5.04
CA GLY A 424 6.20 -5.65 5.90
C GLY A 424 5.87 -5.41 7.38
N ASN A 425 6.71 -5.97 8.25
CA ASN A 425 6.65 -5.77 9.71
C ASN A 425 5.26 -6.09 10.33
N GLY A 426 4.67 -7.23 10.00
CA GLY A 426 3.37 -7.64 10.56
C GLY A 426 2.17 -6.95 9.92
N ARG A 427 2.39 -6.16 8.86
CA ARG A 427 1.36 -5.41 8.15
C ARG A 427 1.38 -5.69 6.66
N THR A 428 0.21 -5.83 6.07
CA THR A 428 0.07 -6.24 4.67
C THR A 428 -0.91 -5.35 3.93
N GLY A 429 -0.75 -5.30 2.61
CA GLY A 429 -1.63 -4.55 1.72
C GLY A 429 -1.76 -3.04 2.02
N PRO A 430 -0.67 -2.27 2.24
CA PRO A 430 -0.80 -0.83 2.46
C PRO A 430 -1.24 -0.06 1.22
N GLY A 431 -2.27 0.76 1.35
CA GLY A 431 -2.63 1.77 0.36
C GLY A 431 -3.88 2.53 0.76
N GLY A 432 -4.62 3.08 -0.20
CA GLY A 432 -5.64 4.09 0.11
C GLY A 432 -4.99 5.30 0.77
N LEU A 433 -3.86 5.73 0.22
CA LEU A 433 -3.02 6.74 0.85
C LEU A 433 -3.56 8.13 0.54
N ASP A 434 -3.69 8.96 1.57
CA ASP A 434 -3.85 10.42 1.46
C ASP A 434 -2.56 11.14 1.91
N VAL A 435 -2.29 12.31 1.33
CA VAL A 435 -1.20 13.22 1.69
C VAL A 435 -1.76 14.59 2.05
N PHE A 436 -1.62 14.97 3.31
CA PHE A 436 -2.09 16.25 3.82
C PHE A 436 -0.97 17.03 4.53
N THR A 437 -1.18 18.33 4.73
CA THR A 437 -0.33 19.15 5.60
C THR A 437 -1.10 19.41 6.89
N ASP A 438 -0.62 18.87 8.01
CA ASP A 438 -1.30 18.98 9.30
C ASP A 438 -1.43 20.44 9.79
N ALA A 439 -2.21 20.63 10.84
CA ALA A 439 -2.39 21.94 11.49
C ALA A 439 -1.08 22.59 12.00
N GLN A 440 0.02 21.82 12.09
CA GLN A 440 1.34 22.28 12.49
C GLN A 440 2.27 22.56 11.27
N GLY A 441 1.78 22.37 10.04
CA GLY A 441 2.54 22.60 8.81
C GLY A 441 3.45 21.44 8.40
N VAL A 442 3.27 20.25 8.98
CA VAL A 442 4.04 19.04 8.65
C VAL A 442 3.29 18.26 7.56
N ILE A 443 4.00 17.91 6.48
CA ILE A 443 3.46 17.02 5.45
C ILE A 443 3.40 15.60 6.02
N ARG A 444 2.21 15.01 5.98
CA ARG A 444 1.91 13.70 6.52
C ARG A 444 1.24 12.83 5.46
N VAL A 445 1.17 11.54 5.78
CA VAL A 445 0.33 10.60 5.07
C VAL A 445 -0.61 9.93 6.05
N SER A 446 -1.78 9.54 5.55
CA SER A 446 -2.61 8.50 6.12
C SER A 446 -2.76 7.38 5.11
N TYR A 447 -2.71 6.13 5.53
CA TYR A 447 -2.93 4.98 4.64
C TYR A 447 -3.49 3.81 5.42
N ALA A 448 -4.21 2.92 4.75
CA ALA A 448 -4.83 1.78 5.39
C ALA A 448 -4.06 0.48 5.08
N SER A 449 -3.98 -0.43 6.06
CA SER A 449 -3.35 -1.75 5.89
C SER A 449 -4.02 -2.83 6.74
N TRP A 450 -3.72 -4.09 6.42
CA TRP A 450 -4.16 -5.27 7.18
C TRP A 450 -3.12 -5.69 8.20
N THR A 451 -3.58 -6.38 9.25
CA THR A 451 -2.69 -7.19 10.08
C THR A 451 -2.33 -8.45 9.30
N GLU A 452 -1.04 -8.77 9.25
CA GLU A 452 -0.54 -9.94 8.51
C GLU A 452 -1.26 -11.22 8.95
N GLY A 453 -1.80 -11.96 7.98
CA GLY A 453 -2.57 -13.19 8.21
C GLY A 453 -4.07 -12.98 8.42
N HIS A 454 -4.55 -11.73 8.38
CA HIS A 454 -5.94 -11.35 8.57
C HIS A 454 -6.50 -10.53 7.40
N GLU A 455 -5.91 -10.68 6.22
CA GLU A 455 -6.35 -10.01 5.01
C GLU A 455 -7.76 -10.47 4.60
N ASN A 456 -8.57 -9.53 4.09
CA ASN A 456 -9.94 -9.77 3.65
C ASN A 456 -10.90 -10.33 4.72
N GLN A 457 -10.55 -10.23 6.00
CA GLN A 457 -11.45 -10.65 7.09
C GLN A 457 -12.36 -9.48 7.49
N VAL A 458 -13.64 -9.78 7.67
CA VAL A 458 -14.64 -8.87 8.26
C VAL A 458 -14.92 -9.40 9.66
N GLY A 459 -14.02 -9.13 10.62
CA GLY A 459 -14.20 -9.58 11.99
C GLY A 459 -15.26 -8.78 12.77
N GLU A 460 -15.59 -9.26 13.97
CA GLU A 460 -16.44 -8.53 14.93
C GLU A 460 -15.79 -7.19 15.33
N VAL A 461 -16.58 -6.29 15.91
CA VAL A 461 -16.11 -4.99 16.44
C VAL A 461 -14.86 -5.20 17.32
N GLY A 462 -13.70 -4.71 16.85
CA GLY A 462 -12.43 -4.79 17.57
C GLY A 462 -11.48 -5.92 17.18
N GLU A 463 -11.85 -6.81 16.26
CA GLU A 463 -10.94 -7.85 15.74
C GLU A 463 -10.90 -7.83 14.21
N TYR A 464 -9.69 -7.68 13.65
CA TYR A 464 -9.32 -7.92 12.24
C TYR A 464 -10.08 -7.12 11.18
N LYS A 465 -9.85 -5.80 11.17
CA LYS A 465 -10.27 -4.91 10.09
C LYS A 465 -9.09 -4.07 9.61
N ARG A 466 -9.18 -3.59 8.37
CA ARG A 466 -8.21 -2.66 7.78
C ARG A 466 -8.06 -1.43 8.67
N GLN A 467 -6.83 -1.10 9.03
CA GLN A 467 -6.53 -0.02 9.99
C GLN A 467 -5.82 1.10 9.27
N THR A 468 -6.24 2.33 9.56
CA THR A 468 -5.55 3.53 9.10
C THR A 468 -4.33 3.79 9.96
N THR A 469 -3.24 4.12 9.30
CA THR A 469 -1.94 4.45 9.85
C THR A 469 -1.57 5.88 9.46
N PHE A 470 -0.94 6.62 10.37
CA PHE A 470 -0.37 7.93 10.08
C PHE A 470 1.16 7.90 10.08
N GLY A 471 1.76 8.75 9.25
CA GLY A 471 3.20 8.92 9.20
C GLY A 471 3.59 10.29 8.68
N ARG A 472 4.84 10.71 8.93
CA ARG A 472 5.38 11.91 8.32
C ARG A 472 5.88 11.60 6.91
N LEU A 473 5.51 12.42 5.93
CA LEU A 473 6.10 12.32 4.60
C LEU A 473 7.43 13.07 4.58
N LEU A 474 8.49 12.37 4.20
CA LEU A 474 9.83 12.92 4.04
C LEU A 474 10.19 12.94 2.57
N LEU A 475 10.47 14.13 2.05
CA LEU A 475 10.91 14.33 0.68
C LEU A 475 12.41 14.59 0.67
N SER A 476 13.16 13.88 -0.19
CA SER A 476 14.60 14.11 -0.30
C SER A 476 14.88 15.52 -0.86
N ALA A 477 15.87 16.18 -0.26
CA ALA A 477 16.33 17.48 -0.73
C ALA A 477 17.33 17.28 -1.89
N VAL A 478 16.82 17.21 -3.12
CA VAL A 478 17.62 17.06 -4.33
C VAL A 478 17.38 18.21 -5.31
N ALA A 479 18.37 18.47 -6.18
CA ALA A 479 18.26 19.51 -7.21
C ALA A 479 17.52 19.03 -8.47
N ASP A 480 17.64 17.74 -8.82
CA ASP A 480 16.93 17.14 -9.95
C ASP A 480 15.64 16.47 -9.43
N PRO A 481 14.46 16.94 -9.85
CA PRO A 481 13.20 16.30 -9.49
C PRO A 481 13.16 14.81 -9.84
N ALA A 482 13.84 14.38 -10.92
CA ALA A 482 13.86 12.97 -11.32
C ALA A 482 14.51 12.04 -10.27
N GLU A 483 15.41 12.59 -9.44
CA GLU A 483 16.11 11.88 -8.37
C GLU A 483 15.41 12.07 -7.00
N GLN A 484 14.29 12.79 -6.96
CA GLN A 484 13.56 13.03 -5.72
C GLN A 484 13.09 11.72 -5.11
N ASP A 485 13.26 11.54 -3.82
CA ASP A 485 12.84 10.36 -3.12
C ASP A 485 11.78 10.69 -2.08
N VAL A 486 10.93 9.70 -1.81
CA VAL A 486 9.88 9.83 -0.81
C VAL A 486 10.15 8.78 0.26
N SER A 487 10.05 9.14 1.54
CA SER A 487 10.20 8.20 2.66
C SER A 487 9.20 8.52 3.77
N LEU A 488 9.01 7.58 4.73
CA LEU A 488 8.17 7.80 5.92
C LEU A 488 9.04 7.99 7.17
N GLY A 489 8.78 9.11 7.84
CA GLY A 489 9.48 9.62 9.02
C GLY A 489 8.99 9.05 10.34
#